data_AF-H5WM02-F1
#
_entry.id   AF-H5WM02-F1
#
_cell.length_a   1.000
_cell.length_b   1.000
_cell.length_c   1.000
_cell.angle_alpha   90.00
_cell.angle_beta   90.00
_cell.angle_gamma   90.00
#
_symmetry.space_group_name_H-M   'P 1'
#
loop_
_entity.id
_entity.type
_entity.pdbx_description
1 polymer ?
#
loop_
_entity_poly.entity_id
_entity_poly.type
_entity_poly.pdbx_seq_one_letter_code
_entity_poly.pdbx_strand_id
1 'polypeptide(L)'
;MTLSHLLRRRTWLLAAAAVAAGAGARAAPGGLPTNVAHDAGSPEWDTLRQRLFGGQAITAGQSVVQLVVPLRAAYGASVPVKVVHKFAQSPALYVKRLHLLVDKNPSPVAAVMDLTPRLGQADFETRLRVDEYSHIRVVSELSNGQLHTDSRYVKVSGGCSAPPNRDQLHNIGKTVLKLPAGVQPGQPTAAEVAVVHPNDTGFELNQQTLIYFPPHFVRSIKLSYGGQPLFNADLDFSIAENPTLRFNFVPEAGERELRAEVEDSKDGRFSGSLAVR
;
A
#
# COMPACT_ATOMS: atom_id res chain seq x y z
N MET A 1 22.55 72.98 61.55
CA MET A 1 21.41 72.26 62.15
C MET A 1 20.64 71.63 61.01
N THR A 2 20.23 70.37 60.92
CA THR A 2 20.26 69.16 61.77
C THR A 2 19.46 68.14 60.95
N LEU A 3 20.01 66.94 60.69
CA LEU A 3 19.30 65.66 60.48
C LEU A 3 18.42 65.52 59.21
N SER A 4 18.29 64.41 58.45
CA SER A 4 18.95 63.07 58.37
C SER A 4 18.80 62.55 56.90
N HIS A 5 19.04 61.30 56.44
CA HIS A 5 19.53 60.04 57.03
C HIS A 5 20.08 59.12 55.91
N LEU A 6 20.97 58.18 56.29
CA LEU A 6 21.17 56.81 55.75
C LEU A 6 21.25 56.54 54.22
N LEU A 7 22.41 55.96 53.83
CA LEU A 7 22.69 55.42 52.50
C LEU A 7 21.86 54.17 52.18
N ARG A 8 21.38 54.06 50.93
CA ARG A 8 21.03 52.78 50.30
C ARG A 8 21.99 52.46 49.15
N ARG A 9 22.73 51.35 49.26
CA ARG A 9 23.54 50.79 48.18
C ARG A 9 22.63 50.34 47.04
N ARG A 10 22.89 50.78 45.80
CA ARG A 10 22.16 50.33 44.61
C ARG A 10 22.91 49.17 43.95
N THR A 11 22.32 47.99 43.97
CA THR A 11 22.76 46.83 43.19
C THR A 11 22.45 47.04 41.71
N TRP A 12 23.34 46.59 40.83
CA TRP A 12 23.13 46.58 39.39
C TRP A 12 22.41 45.28 38.99
N LEU A 13 21.30 45.40 38.28
CA LEU A 13 20.58 44.27 37.68
C LEU A 13 20.98 44.17 36.21
N LEU A 14 21.61 43.06 35.83
CA LEU A 14 21.82 42.69 34.44
C LEU A 14 20.52 42.09 33.88
N ALA A 15 20.02 42.66 32.78
CA ALA A 15 18.85 42.14 32.09
C ALA A 15 19.21 40.91 31.25
N ALA A 16 18.67 39.74 31.59
CA ALA A 16 18.74 38.55 30.75
C ALA A 16 17.57 38.54 29.77
N ALA A 17 17.85 38.62 28.46
CA ALA A 17 16.84 38.49 27.42
C ALA A 17 16.42 37.02 27.25
N ALA A 18 15.17 36.70 27.58
CA ALA A 18 14.60 35.37 27.37
C ALA A 18 14.15 35.19 25.91
N VAL A 19 14.89 34.41 25.12
CA VAL A 19 14.41 33.92 23.83
C VAL A 19 13.47 32.74 24.09
N ALA A 20 12.18 32.93 23.83
CA ALA A 20 11.18 31.86 23.92
C ALA A 20 11.37 30.85 22.78
N ALA A 21 12.10 29.76 23.05
CA ALA A 21 12.18 28.63 22.16
C ALA A 21 10.81 27.93 22.11
N GLY A 22 10.14 27.99 20.95
CA GLY A 22 8.85 27.32 20.74
C GLY A 22 8.94 25.81 20.97
N ALA A 23 7.93 25.25 21.62
CA ALA A 23 7.84 23.82 21.91
C ALA A 23 7.60 23.00 20.63
N GLY A 24 8.66 22.74 19.87
CA GLY A 24 8.63 21.76 18.80
C GLY A 24 8.33 20.37 19.37
N ALA A 25 7.29 19.72 18.85
CA ALA A 25 6.89 18.38 19.28
C ALA A 25 8.06 17.40 19.13
N ARG A 26 8.60 16.91 20.26
CA ARG A 26 9.65 15.89 20.24
C ARG A 26 9.03 14.53 19.93
N ALA A 27 9.39 13.99 18.76
CA ALA A 27 9.11 12.61 18.42
C ALA A 27 9.66 11.65 19.47
N ALA A 28 8.96 10.54 19.71
CA ALA A 28 9.38 9.53 20.67
C ALA A 28 10.74 8.89 20.27
N PRO A 29 11.64 8.59 21.22
CA PRO A 29 12.87 7.87 20.92
C PRO A 29 12.54 6.47 20.38
N GLY A 30 12.90 6.18 19.13
CA GLY A 30 12.69 4.87 18.50
C GLY A 30 12.31 4.93 17.02
N GLY A 31 11.72 6.03 16.55
CA GLY A 31 11.53 6.27 15.13
C GLY A 31 12.79 6.89 14.51
N LEU A 32 13.49 6.17 13.63
CA LEU A 32 14.55 6.77 12.81
C LEU A 32 13.91 7.71 11.77
N PRO A 33 14.23 9.02 11.76
CA PRO A 33 13.83 9.88 10.67
C PRO A 33 14.62 9.49 9.41
N THR A 34 13.96 8.85 8.45
CA THR A 34 14.58 8.46 7.18
C THR A 34 14.68 9.66 6.23
N ASN A 35 15.53 10.63 6.59
CA ASN A 35 15.93 11.75 5.74
C ASN A 35 17.15 11.40 4.87
N VAL A 36 17.38 10.11 4.61
CA VAL A 36 18.30 9.70 3.55
C VAL A 36 17.62 10.03 2.24
N ALA A 37 18.29 10.79 1.37
CA ALA A 37 17.92 10.87 -0.03
C ALA A 37 18.05 9.47 -0.62
N HIS A 38 16.93 8.74 -0.66
CA HIS A 38 16.84 7.48 -1.38
C HIS A 38 16.98 7.83 -2.86
N ASP A 39 18.14 7.50 -3.43
CA ASP A 39 18.23 7.39 -4.89
C ASP A 39 17.22 6.34 -5.32
N ALA A 40 16.16 6.80 -5.96
CA ALA A 40 15.09 5.97 -6.48
C ALA A 40 15.50 5.32 -7.82
N GLY A 41 16.71 5.56 -8.33
CA GLY A 41 17.26 4.84 -9.47
C GLY A 41 17.46 3.35 -9.19
N SER A 42 17.26 2.54 -10.22
CA SER A 42 17.76 1.17 -10.33
C SER A 42 17.75 0.75 -11.81
N PRO A 43 18.70 -0.07 -12.29
CA PRO A 43 18.70 -0.53 -13.69
C PRO A 43 17.41 -1.27 -14.09
N GLU A 44 16.82 -1.99 -13.13
CA GLU A 44 15.54 -2.68 -13.28
C GLU A 44 14.40 -1.67 -13.45
N TRP A 45 14.36 -0.62 -12.63
CA TRP A 45 13.34 0.43 -12.74
C TRP A 45 13.47 1.22 -14.04
N ASP A 46 14.67 1.59 -14.48
CA ASP A 46 14.83 2.32 -15.74
C ASP A 46 14.31 1.50 -16.94
N THR A 47 14.56 0.18 -16.92
CA THR A 47 14.04 -0.77 -17.90
C THR A 47 12.51 -0.90 -17.82
N LEU A 48 11.95 -1.07 -16.61
CA LEU A 48 10.50 -1.20 -16.40
C LEU A 48 9.75 0.08 -16.74
N ARG A 49 10.27 1.24 -16.34
CA ARG A 49 9.71 2.56 -16.63
C ARG A 49 9.56 2.75 -18.13
N GLN A 50 10.62 2.50 -18.90
CA GLN A 50 10.58 2.64 -20.36
C GLN A 50 9.61 1.65 -21.02
N ARG A 51 9.48 0.42 -20.49
CA ARG A 51 8.53 -0.59 -21.02
C ARG A 51 7.07 -0.27 -20.71
N LEU A 52 6.78 0.22 -19.49
CA LEU A 52 5.41 0.43 -19.00
C LEU A 52 4.84 1.82 -19.32
N PHE A 53 5.69 2.85 -19.31
CA PHE A 53 5.28 4.27 -19.44
C PHE A 53 6.00 5.02 -20.56
N GLY A 54 6.92 4.35 -21.28
CA GLY A 54 7.72 4.98 -22.33
C GLY A 54 8.44 6.24 -21.84
N GLY A 55 8.39 7.29 -22.67
CA GLY A 55 8.94 8.60 -22.34
C GLY A 55 8.06 9.50 -21.47
N GLN A 56 6.97 9.00 -20.87
CA GLN A 56 6.09 9.84 -20.06
C GLN A 56 6.82 10.40 -18.82
N ALA A 57 6.52 11.65 -18.49
CA ALA A 57 7.01 12.29 -17.28
C ALA A 57 6.29 11.71 -16.05
N ILE A 58 7.06 11.15 -15.13
CA ILE A 58 6.55 10.62 -13.86
C ILE A 58 7.05 11.53 -12.74
N THR A 59 6.13 12.17 -12.02
CA THR A 59 6.46 13.08 -10.92
C THR A 59 6.72 12.27 -9.66
N ALA A 60 7.98 12.17 -9.25
CA ALA A 60 8.35 11.53 -7.99
C ALA A 60 8.03 12.43 -6.79
N GLY A 61 7.42 11.88 -5.74
CA GLY A 61 7.20 12.57 -4.47
C GLY A 61 5.90 12.20 -3.75
N GLN A 62 5.88 12.45 -2.44
CA GLN A 62 4.82 12.01 -1.53
C GLN A 62 3.58 12.94 -1.49
N SER A 63 3.55 13.98 -2.30
CA SER A 63 2.49 15.01 -2.32
C SER A 63 1.18 14.52 -2.95
N VAL A 64 1.22 13.47 -3.79
CA VAL A 64 0.04 12.90 -4.46
C VAL A 64 -0.21 11.46 -4.03
N VAL A 65 0.85 10.63 -4.04
CA VAL A 65 0.83 9.24 -3.61
C VAL A 65 1.99 8.97 -2.66
N GLN A 66 1.74 8.24 -1.58
CA GLN A 66 2.77 7.82 -0.62
C GLN A 66 2.76 6.30 -0.49
N LEU A 67 3.93 5.69 -0.62
CA LEU A 67 4.18 4.28 -0.36
C LEU A 67 4.68 4.11 1.08
N VAL A 68 4.01 3.23 1.82
CA VAL A 68 4.33 2.87 3.20
C VAL A 68 4.63 1.37 3.25
N VAL A 69 5.92 1.06 3.43
CA VAL A 69 6.47 -0.30 3.57
C VAL A 69 7.59 -0.28 4.61
N PRO A 70 7.87 -1.38 5.31
CA PRO A 70 8.95 -1.42 6.29
C PRO A 70 10.33 -1.47 5.62
N LEU A 71 11.32 -0.75 6.15
CA LEU A 71 12.71 -0.80 5.66
C LEU A 71 13.34 -2.21 5.75
N ARG A 72 12.88 -3.02 6.71
CA ARG A 72 13.21 -4.45 6.87
C ARG A 72 11.90 -5.18 7.16
N ALA A 73 11.59 -6.21 6.38
CA ALA A 73 10.48 -7.12 6.68
C ALA A 73 11.02 -8.39 7.35
N ALA A 74 10.24 -8.97 8.26
CA ALA A 74 10.63 -10.21 8.95
C ALA A 74 10.55 -11.45 8.04
N TYR A 75 9.71 -11.40 6.99
CA TYR A 75 9.46 -12.53 6.11
C TYR A 75 9.24 -12.05 4.67
N GLY A 76 10.03 -12.57 3.73
CA GLY A 76 10.02 -12.12 2.33
C GLY A 76 8.74 -12.46 1.59
N ALA A 77 8.03 -13.53 1.97
CA ALA A 77 6.81 -13.95 1.26
C ALA A 77 5.55 -13.19 1.69
N SER A 78 5.65 -12.25 2.65
CA SER A 78 4.49 -11.51 3.16
C SER A 78 4.86 -10.12 3.67
N VAL A 79 5.48 -9.31 2.80
CA VAL A 79 5.84 -7.91 3.09
C VAL A 79 4.57 -7.05 3.06
N PRO A 80 4.19 -6.39 4.17
CA PRO A 80 3.01 -5.51 4.17
C PRO A 80 3.29 -4.25 3.36
N VAL A 81 2.34 -3.89 2.49
CA VAL A 81 2.39 -2.71 1.65
C VAL A 81 1.11 -1.90 1.81
N LYS A 82 1.26 -0.59 2.01
CA LYS A 82 0.17 0.38 1.99
C LYS A 82 0.48 1.52 1.01
N VAL A 83 -0.48 1.84 0.16
CA VAL A 83 -0.50 3.02 -0.70
C VAL A 83 -1.52 4.00 -0.14
N VAL A 84 -1.14 5.28 -0.05
CA VAL A 84 -2.01 6.37 0.42
C VAL A 84 -2.02 7.52 -0.58
N HIS A 85 -3.19 7.91 -1.07
CA HIS A 85 -3.33 9.09 -1.93
C HIS A 85 -3.72 10.32 -1.11
N LYS A 86 -3.12 11.47 -1.42
CA LYS A 86 -3.25 12.69 -0.61
C LYS A 86 -4.44 13.57 -0.97
N PHE A 87 -5.42 13.02 -1.69
CA PHE A 87 -6.62 13.72 -2.15
C PHE A 87 -7.82 12.76 -2.24
N ALA A 88 -9.01 13.29 -1.95
CA ALA A 88 -10.26 12.57 -2.08
C ALA A 88 -10.60 12.33 -3.56
N GLN A 89 -11.22 11.20 -3.86
CA GLN A 89 -11.57 10.80 -5.23
C GLN A 89 -12.86 11.49 -5.68
N SER A 90 -12.85 12.06 -6.88
CA SER A 90 -13.99 12.78 -7.45
C SER A 90 -14.10 12.54 -8.96
N PRO A 91 -15.26 12.76 -9.60
CA PRO A 91 -15.37 12.68 -11.05
C PRO A 91 -14.44 13.64 -11.81
N ALA A 92 -14.05 14.77 -11.19
CA ALA A 92 -13.15 15.76 -11.78
C ALA A 92 -11.66 15.33 -11.70
N LEU A 93 -11.26 14.77 -10.56
CA LEU A 93 -9.92 14.22 -10.36
C LEU A 93 -9.99 12.96 -9.48
N TYR A 94 -9.53 11.84 -10.02
CA TYR A 94 -9.36 10.57 -9.33
C TYR A 94 -8.11 9.85 -9.84
N VAL A 95 -7.61 8.89 -9.07
CA VAL A 95 -6.63 7.91 -9.55
C VAL A 95 -7.36 6.98 -10.49
N LYS A 96 -6.98 6.99 -11.77
CA LYS A 96 -7.58 6.14 -12.81
C LYS A 96 -6.97 4.75 -12.79
N ARG A 97 -5.64 4.68 -12.66
CA ARG A 97 -4.88 3.41 -12.65
C ARG A 97 -3.74 3.46 -11.66
N LEU A 98 -3.48 2.34 -11.00
CA LEU A 98 -2.36 2.13 -10.08
C LEU A 98 -1.53 0.93 -10.54
N HIS A 99 -0.21 1.09 -10.58
CA HIS A 99 0.75 0.00 -10.76
C HIS A 99 1.54 -0.18 -9.46
N LEU A 100 1.60 -1.40 -8.94
CA LEU A 100 2.41 -1.78 -7.80
C LEU A 100 3.54 -2.70 -8.27
N LEU A 101 4.78 -2.29 -8.03
CA LEU A 101 5.97 -2.90 -8.61
C LEU A 101 6.98 -3.32 -7.53
N VAL A 102 7.76 -4.37 -7.82
CA VAL A 102 8.94 -4.79 -7.04
C VAL A 102 10.10 -5.01 -8.01
N ASP A 103 11.07 -4.10 -8.01
CA ASP A 103 12.08 -3.98 -9.07
C ASP A 103 12.78 -5.30 -9.45
N LYS A 104 13.12 -6.11 -8.44
CA LYS A 104 13.93 -7.32 -8.59
C LYS A 104 13.15 -8.63 -8.42
N ASN A 105 11.82 -8.59 -8.44
CA ASN A 105 11.05 -9.84 -8.46
C ASN A 105 11.08 -10.48 -9.86
N PRO A 106 10.99 -11.83 -9.96
CA PRO A 106 10.85 -12.51 -11.25
C PRO A 106 9.64 -12.06 -12.08
N SER A 107 8.54 -11.68 -11.42
CA SER A 107 7.52 -10.78 -12.02
C SER A 107 7.54 -9.42 -11.30
N PRO A 108 8.10 -8.37 -11.94
CA PRO A 108 8.20 -7.06 -11.31
C PRO A 108 6.88 -6.31 -11.17
N VAL A 109 5.84 -6.69 -11.94
CA VAL A 109 4.50 -6.05 -11.88
C VAL A 109 3.61 -6.89 -10.98
N ALA A 110 3.51 -6.53 -9.70
CA ALA A 110 2.74 -7.31 -8.73
C ALA A 110 1.22 -7.09 -8.84
N ALA A 111 0.81 -5.86 -9.15
CA ALA A 111 -0.59 -5.53 -9.44
C ALA A 111 -0.72 -4.35 -10.41
N VAL A 112 -1.76 -4.40 -11.24
CA VAL A 112 -2.31 -3.25 -11.96
C VAL A 112 -3.77 -3.12 -11.59
N MET A 113 -4.18 -1.95 -11.10
CA MET A 113 -5.54 -1.72 -10.63
C MET A 113 -6.19 -0.57 -11.40
N ASP A 114 -7.30 -0.86 -12.07
CA ASP A 114 -8.18 0.13 -12.70
C ASP A 114 -9.26 0.54 -11.70
N LEU A 115 -9.34 1.83 -11.41
CA LEU A 115 -10.05 2.39 -10.27
C LEU A 115 -11.18 3.34 -10.71
N THR A 116 -12.16 3.52 -9.83
CA THR A 116 -13.28 4.45 -10.04
C THR A 116 -13.35 5.51 -8.93
N PRO A 117 -13.95 6.69 -9.17
CA PRO A 117 -14.16 7.68 -8.12
C PRO A 117 -15.10 7.20 -7.00
N ARG A 118 -15.85 6.09 -7.18
CA ARG A 118 -16.74 5.49 -6.16
C ARG A 118 -15.99 4.98 -4.91
N LEU A 119 -14.66 4.86 -4.97
CA LEU A 119 -13.82 4.54 -3.83
C LEU A 119 -13.86 5.64 -2.74
N GLY A 120 -14.04 6.90 -3.14
CA GLY A 120 -13.95 8.08 -2.24
C GLY A 120 -12.52 8.39 -1.76
N GLN A 121 -11.73 7.35 -1.44
CA GLN A 121 -10.32 7.43 -1.09
C GLN A 121 -9.58 6.22 -1.72
N ALA A 122 -8.60 6.47 -2.58
CA ALA A 122 -7.89 5.42 -3.35
C ALA A 122 -6.77 4.71 -2.56
N ASP A 123 -6.87 4.66 -1.23
CA ASP A 123 -5.91 3.97 -0.38
C ASP A 123 -6.07 2.45 -0.50
N PHE A 124 -4.94 1.74 -0.63
CA PHE A 124 -4.91 0.28 -0.73
C PHE A 124 -3.86 -0.33 0.20
N GLU A 125 -4.17 -1.48 0.81
CA GLU A 125 -3.20 -2.28 1.55
C GLU A 125 -3.22 -3.74 1.06
N THR A 126 -2.04 -4.32 0.89
CA THR A 126 -1.86 -5.72 0.49
C THR A 126 -0.56 -6.30 1.07
N ARG A 127 -0.22 -7.54 0.70
CA ARG A 127 1.07 -8.16 1.04
C ARG A 127 1.74 -8.68 -0.23
N LEU A 128 3.03 -8.41 -0.37
CA LEU A 128 3.84 -8.85 -1.50
C LEU A 128 4.83 -9.94 -1.09
N ARG A 129 5.14 -10.82 -2.03
CA ARG A 129 6.40 -11.57 -2.03
C ARG A 129 7.51 -10.63 -2.52
N VAL A 130 8.67 -10.63 -1.87
CA VAL A 130 9.85 -9.86 -2.27
C VAL A 130 11.05 -10.80 -2.24
N ASP A 131 11.66 -11.03 -3.40
CA ASP A 131 12.69 -12.05 -3.55
C ASP A 131 14.11 -11.52 -3.33
N GLU A 132 14.35 -10.25 -3.66
CA GLU A 132 15.63 -9.57 -3.47
C GLU A 132 15.50 -8.18 -2.83
N TYR A 133 16.58 -7.72 -2.19
CA TYR A 133 16.66 -6.38 -1.60
C TYR A 133 16.56 -5.33 -2.71
N SER A 134 15.44 -4.62 -2.74
CA SER A 134 15.02 -3.84 -3.91
C SER A 134 14.04 -2.72 -3.52
N HIS A 135 13.69 -1.88 -4.49
CA HIS A 135 12.58 -0.93 -4.31
C HIS A 135 11.24 -1.63 -4.56
N ILE A 136 10.31 -1.43 -3.63
CA ILE A 136 8.87 -1.49 -3.93
C ILE A 136 8.49 -0.09 -4.44
N ARG A 137 7.65 -0.01 -5.48
CA ARG A 137 7.23 1.24 -6.09
C ARG A 137 5.73 1.26 -6.34
N VAL A 138 5.13 2.43 -6.25
CA VAL A 138 3.80 2.69 -6.80
C VAL A 138 3.90 3.73 -7.91
N VAL A 139 3.19 3.52 -9.02
CA VAL A 139 2.93 4.54 -10.04
C VAL A 139 1.42 4.70 -10.16
N SER A 140 0.94 5.94 -10.00
CA SER A 140 -0.48 6.29 -10.10
C SER A 140 -0.71 7.19 -11.31
N GLU A 141 -1.55 6.73 -12.23
CA GLU A 141 -2.12 7.53 -13.32
C GLU A 141 -3.38 8.20 -12.82
N LEU A 142 -3.42 9.53 -12.89
CA LEU A 142 -4.61 10.33 -12.57
C LEU A 142 -5.53 10.44 -13.79
N SER A 143 -6.80 10.77 -13.56
CA SER A 143 -7.81 10.95 -14.62
C SER A 143 -7.49 12.05 -15.65
N ASN A 144 -6.54 12.93 -15.34
CA ASN A 144 -6.00 13.96 -16.24
C ASN A 144 -4.74 13.50 -17.01
N GLY A 145 -4.32 12.24 -16.88
CA GLY A 145 -3.16 11.65 -17.55
C GLY A 145 -1.81 11.90 -16.85
N GLN A 146 -1.76 12.58 -15.71
CA GLN A 146 -0.51 12.76 -14.96
C GLN A 146 -0.09 11.48 -14.23
N LEU A 147 1.20 11.15 -14.32
CA LEU A 147 1.81 10.03 -13.58
C LEU A 147 2.56 10.55 -12.34
N HIS A 148 2.27 9.95 -11.19
CA HIS A 148 2.94 10.22 -9.92
C HIS A 148 3.52 8.94 -9.33
N THR A 149 4.69 9.02 -8.68
CA THR A 149 5.35 7.84 -8.10
C THR A 149 5.96 8.10 -6.73
N ASP A 150 5.96 7.06 -5.90
CA ASP A 150 6.75 6.98 -4.67
C ASP A 150 7.35 5.58 -4.54
N SER A 151 8.54 5.50 -3.94
CA SER A 151 9.32 4.26 -3.85
C SER A 151 10.03 4.11 -2.52
N ARG A 152 10.22 2.88 -2.08
CA ARG A 152 10.90 2.55 -0.81
C ARG A 152 11.75 1.31 -0.97
N TYR A 153 13.00 1.41 -0.52
CA TYR A 153 13.91 0.27 -0.49
C TYR A 153 13.57 -0.65 0.69
N VAL A 154 13.39 -1.94 0.42
CA VAL A 154 13.09 -2.96 1.43
C VAL A 154 14.22 -3.98 1.49
N LYS A 155 14.70 -4.24 2.70
CA LYS A 155 15.76 -5.22 3.01
C LYS A 155 15.11 -6.52 3.49
N VAL A 156 14.71 -7.35 2.53
CA VAL A 156 14.21 -8.74 2.73
C VAL A 156 14.38 -9.52 1.43
N SER A 157 14.51 -10.84 1.49
CA SER A 157 14.73 -11.71 0.33
C SER A 157 14.04 -13.07 0.47
N GLY A 158 14.05 -13.86 -0.61
CA GLY A 158 13.58 -15.24 -0.66
C GLY A 158 12.05 -15.42 -0.66
N GLY A 159 11.28 -14.36 -0.91
CA GLY A 159 9.83 -14.39 -0.87
C GLY A 159 9.15 -15.24 -1.95
N CYS A 160 9.76 -15.41 -3.12
CA CYS A 160 9.20 -16.26 -4.17
C CYS A 160 9.49 -17.75 -3.89
N SER A 161 10.71 -18.06 -3.44
CA SER A 161 11.11 -19.45 -3.12
C SER A 161 10.62 -19.98 -1.76
N ALA A 162 9.90 -19.16 -0.98
CA ALA A 162 9.45 -19.51 0.37
C ALA A 162 8.43 -20.68 0.35
N PRO A 163 8.54 -21.68 1.26
CA PRO A 163 7.61 -22.81 1.30
C PRO A 163 6.14 -22.35 1.45
N PRO A 164 5.22 -22.84 0.60
CA PRO A 164 3.82 -22.44 0.65
C PRO A 164 3.09 -23.17 1.79
N ASN A 165 2.15 -22.50 2.47
CA ASN A 165 1.23 -23.22 3.36
C ASN A 165 0.24 -24.04 2.51
N ARG A 166 -0.01 -25.29 2.90
CA ARG A 166 -0.88 -26.24 2.17
C ARG A 166 -2.02 -26.80 3.04
N ASP A 167 -2.28 -26.22 4.22
CA ASP A 167 -3.31 -26.64 5.17
C ASP A 167 -4.74 -26.43 4.64
N GLN A 168 -4.93 -25.46 3.74
CA GLN A 168 -6.25 -25.01 3.27
C GLN A 168 -6.48 -25.20 1.76
N LEU A 169 -5.78 -26.13 1.10
CA LEU A 169 -5.98 -26.39 -0.34
C LEU A 169 -7.42 -26.79 -0.71
N HIS A 170 -8.19 -27.36 0.22
CA HIS A 170 -9.60 -27.69 0.04
C HIS A 170 -10.53 -26.45 0.04
N ASN A 171 -10.02 -25.28 0.46
CA ASN A 171 -10.74 -24.00 0.51
C ASN A 171 -10.31 -23.03 -0.60
N ILE A 172 -9.53 -23.47 -1.60
CA ILE A 172 -9.07 -22.60 -2.71
C ILE A 172 -10.26 -21.86 -3.33
N GLY A 173 -10.10 -20.55 -3.47
CA GLY A 173 -11.12 -19.66 -4.03
C GLY A 173 -12.15 -19.14 -3.02
N LYS A 174 -12.15 -19.63 -1.76
CA LYS A 174 -13.01 -19.09 -0.70
C LYS A 174 -12.72 -17.60 -0.51
N THR A 175 -13.67 -16.78 -0.95
CA THR A 175 -13.54 -15.33 -1.00
C THR A 175 -14.39 -14.71 0.10
N VAL A 176 -13.75 -13.99 1.02
CA VAL A 176 -14.39 -13.39 2.21
C VAL A 176 -14.27 -11.88 2.13
N LEU A 177 -15.40 -11.19 2.24
CA LEU A 177 -15.48 -9.74 2.37
C LEU A 177 -15.74 -9.35 3.83
N LYS A 178 -15.15 -8.25 4.30
CA LYS A 178 -15.31 -7.72 5.66
C LYS A 178 -15.40 -6.20 5.65
N LEU A 179 -16.05 -5.66 6.68
CA LEU A 179 -16.18 -4.23 6.97
C LEU A 179 -15.65 -3.97 8.39
N PRO A 180 -14.32 -3.86 8.59
CA PRO A 180 -13.72 -3.94 9.93
C PRO A 180 -14.15 -2.84 10.91
N ALA A 181 -14.62 -1.71 10.40
CA ALA A 181 -15.07 -0.55 11.18
C ALA A 181 -16.60 -0.33 11.13
N GLY A 182 -17.37 -1.27 10.56
CA GLY A 182 -18.79 -1.07 10.25
C GLY A 182 -19.00 -0.23 8.97
N VAL A 183 -20.22 0.29 8.81
CA VAL A 183 -20.66 1.07 7.64
C VAL A 183 -20.96 2.50 8.05
N GLN A 184 -20.53 3.47 7.23
CA GLN A 184 -20.93 4.88 7.39
C GLN A 184 -21.44 5.42 6.04
N PRO A 185 -22.76 5.44 5.80
CA PRO A 185 -23.33 5.90 4.54
C PRO A 185 -22.86 7.30 4.16
N GLY A 186 -22.45 7.48 2.90
CA GLY A 186 -21.92 8.74 2.37
C GLY A 186 -20.49 9.10 2.81
N GLN A 187 -19.82 8.26 3.60
CA GLN A 187 -18.41 8.47 4.01
C GLN A 187 -17.52 7.31 3.55
N PRO A 188 -16.23 7.54 3.25
CA PRO A 188 -15.28 6.47 2.93
C PRO A 188 -15.24 5.41 4.03
N THR A 189 -15.72 4.21 3.70
CA THR A 189 -15.79 3.05 4.58
C THR A 189 -14.72 2.05 4.19
N ALA A 190 -13.91 1.61 5.16
CA ALA A 190 -12.86 0.62 4.94
C ALA A 190 -13.45 -0.79 4.78
N ALA A 191 -13.05 -1.47 3.71
CA ALA A 191 -13.39 -2.85 3.40
C ALA A 191 -12.14 -3.70 3.19
N GLU A 192 -12.30 -5.02 3.32
CA GLU A 192 -11.27 -6.01 3.05
C GLU A 192 -11.86 -7.14 2.21
N VAL A 193 -11.21 -7.50 1.11
CA VAL A 193 -11.41 -8.78 0.41
C VAL A 193 -10.20 -9.66 0.69
N ALA A 194 -10.45 -10.92 1.06
CA ALA A 194 -9.43 -11.94 1.24
C ALA A 194 -9.84 -13.22 0.48
N VAL A 195 -8.93 -13.75 -0.33
CA VAL A 195 -9.13 -14.99 -1.09
C VAL A 195 -8.21 -16.05 -0.50
N VAL A 196 -8.75 -17.22 -0.12
CA VAL A 196 -7.91 -18.37 0.25
C VAL A 196 -7.29 -18.93 -1.02
N HIS A 197 -5.97 -18.84 -1.16
CA HIS A 197 -5.27 -19.24 -2.38
C HIS A 197 -3.76 -19.44 -2.12
N PRO A 198 -3.12 -20.52 -2.63
CA PRO A 198 -1.70 -20.79 -2.38
C PRO A 198 -0.77 -19.72 -2.98
N ASN A 199 -1.16 -19.11 -4.12
CA ASN A 199 -0.32 -18.15 -4.83
C ASN A 199 1.12 -18.70 -5.02
N ASP A 200 1.19 -19.96 -5.46
CA ASP A 200 2.43 -20.66 -5.80
C ASP A 200 3.09 -19.89 -6.97
N THR A 201 4.35 -19.48 -6.82
CA THR A 201 5.07 -18.64 -7.79
C THR A 201 5.75 -19.39 -8.94
N GLY A 202 6.04 -20.68 -8.75
CA GLY A 202 6.90 -21.45 -9.65
C GLY A 202 8.31 -21.68 -9.11
N PHE A 203 8.70 -20.99 -8.05
CA PHE A 203 10.05 -21.04 -7.45
C PHE A 203 10.09 -21.84 -6.14
N GLU A 204 8.94 -22.27 -5.62
CA GLU A 204 8.82 -23.10 -4.42
C GLU A 204 9.19 -24.55 -4.72
N LEU A 205 10.23 -25.07 -4.05
CA LEU A 205 10.63 -26.47 -4.17
C LEU A 205 9.76 -27.39 -3.30
N ASN A 206 9.15 -28.41 -3.91
CA ASN A 206 8.50 -29.49 -3.16
C ASN A 206 9.58 -30.36 -2.48
N GLN A 207 9.65 -30.32 -1.15
CA GLN A 207 10.69 -31.01 -0.37
C GLN A 207 10.58 -32.55 -0.39
N GLN A 208 9.45 -33.11 -0.86
CA GLN A 208 9.26 -34.57 -1.00
C GLN A 208 9.66 -35.06 -2.39
N THR A 209 9.23 -34.36 -3.45
CA THR A 209 9.47 -34.79 -4.84
C THR A 209 10.73 -34.17 -5.46
N LEU A 210 11.29 -33.13 -4.84
CA LEU A 210 12.39 -32.31 -5.35
C LEU A 210 12.10 -31.64 -6.70
N ILE A 211 10.81 -31.40 -6.99
CA ILE A 211 10.32 -30.69 -8.18
C ILE A 211 9.67 -29.38 -7.74
N TYR A 212 9.81 -28.31 -8.52
CA TYR A 212 9.15 -27.04 -8.24
C TYR A 212 7.62 -27.15 -8.39
N PHE A 213 6.87 -26.47 -7.53
CA PHE A 213 5.42 -26.34 -7.70
C PHE A 213 5.11 -25.52 -8.96
N PRO A 214 4.23 -25.97 -9.88
CA PRO A 214 3.81 -25.14 -11.00
C PRO A 214 3.09 -23.87 -10.53
N PRO A 215 3.27 -22.71 -11.20
CA PRO A 215 2.67 -21.46 -10.77
C PRO A 215 1.15 -21.55 -10.68
N HIS A 216 0.60 -21.17 -9.52
CA HIS A 216 -0.83 -21.18 -9.23
C HIS A 216 -1.22 -19.96 -8.38
N PHE A 217 -1.61 -18.87 -9.03
CA PHE A 217 -1.89 -17.58 -8.38
C PHE A 217 -3.20 -16.94 -8.85
N VAL A 218 -3.79 -16.08 -8.02
CA VAL A 218 -4.94 -15.25 -8.41
C VAL A 218 -4.50 -14.25 -9.48
N ARG A 219 -5.14 -14.28 -10.66
CA ARG A 219 -4.87 -13.41 -11.82
C ARG A 219 -5.70 -12.13 -11.81
N SER A 220 -6.94 -12.17 -11.33
CA SER A 220 -7.78 -10.96 -11.27
C SER A 220 -8.75 -10.97 -10.10
N ILE A 221 -9.01 -9.79 -9.52
CA ILE A 221 -10.09 -9.54 -8.57
C ILE A 221 -10.91 -8.32 -9.03
N LYS A 222 -12.17 -8.52 -9.39
CA LYS A 222 -13.14 -7.48 -9.78
C LYS A 222 -14.05 -7.18 -8.60
N LEU A 223 -14.04 -5.94 -8.10
CA LEU A 223 -14.90 -5.49 -7.01
C LEU A 223 -16.03 -4.60 -7.53
N SER A 224 -17.24 -4.87 -7.06
CA SER A 224 -18.43 -4.08 -7.36
C SER A 224 -19.28 -3.86 -6.10
N TYR A 225 -20.04 -2.76 -6.08
CA TYR A 225 -20.96 -2.40 -5.02
C TYR A 225 -22.27 -1.90 -5.63
N GLY A 226 -23.40 -2.52 -5.25
CA GLY A 226 -24.71 -2.23 -5.85
C GLY A 226 -24.76 -2.53 -7.35
N GLY A 227 -23.96 -3.49 -7.83
CA GLY A 227 -23.79 -3.80 -9.26
C GLY A 227 -22.95 -2.79 -10.06
N GLN A 228 -22.38 -1.77 -9.42
CA GLN A 228 -21.50 -0.79 -10.04
C GLN A 228 -20.03 -1.11 -9.71
N PRO A 229 -19.09 -1.03 -10.67
CA PRO A 229 -17.68 -1.34 -10.40
C PRO A 229 -17.06 -0.36 -9.41
N LEU A 230 -16.22 -0.87 -8.51
CA LEU A 230 -15.34 -0.10 -7.63
C LEU A 230 -13.92 -0.08 -8.21
N PHE A 231 -13.38 -1.27 -8.50
CA PHE A 231 -12.10 -1.46 -9.18
C PHE A 231 -11.99 -2.84 -9.86
N ASN A 232 -11.12 -2.95 -10.86
CA ASN A 232 -10.52 -4.22 -11.29
C ASN A 232 -9.06 -4.25 -10.83
N ALA A 233 -8.59 -5.39 -10.33
CA ALA A 233 -7.20 -5.61 -9.97
C ALA A 233 -6.66 -6.82 -10.73
N ASP A 234 -5.78 -6.59 -11.71
CA ASP A 234 -5.01 -7.63 -12.36
C ASP A 234 -3.75 -7.88 -11.52
N LEU A 235 -3.50 -9.14 -11.17
CA LEU A 235 -2.53 -9.57 -10.16
C LEU A 235 -1.57 -10.62 -10.74
N ASP A 236 -0.36 -10.67 -10.18
CA ASP A 236 0.65 -11.69 -10.50
C ASP A 236 1.13 -12.42 -9.23
N PHE A 237 1.94 -13.46 -9.38
CA PHE A 237 2.48 -14.26 -8.28
C PHE A 237 3.36 -13.49 -7.29
N SER A 238 3.73 -12.24 -7.58
CA SER A 238 4.34 -11.32 -6.61
C SER A 238 3.38 -10.88 -5.49
N ILE A 239 2.07 -11.16 -5.60
CA ILE A 239 1.12 -11.08 -4.47
C ILE A 239 1.31 -12.29 -3.54
N ALA A 240 1.35 -12.04 -2.24
CA ALA A 240 1.52 -13.06 -1.20
C ALA A 240 0.40 -14.13 -1.18
N GLU A 241 0.69 -15.25 -0.51
CA GLU A 241 -0.30 -16.28 -0.16
C GLU A 241 -1.53 -15.67 0.53
N ASN A 242 -2.71 -16.22 0.22
CA ASN A 242 -4.03 -15.71 0.61
C ASN A 242 -4.23 -14.23 0.26
N PRO A 243 -4.28 -13.89 -1.06
CA PRO A 243 -4.38 -12.52 -1.55
C PRO A 243 -5.43 -11.70 -0.80
N THR A 244 -4.97 -10.62 -0.20
CA THR A 244 -5.79 -9.70 0.59
C THR A 244 -5.65 -8.29 0.02
N LEU A 245 -6.77 -7.64 -0.27
CA LEU A 245 -6.82 -6.22 -0.63
C LEU A 245 -7.71 -5.50 0.38
N ARG A 246 -7.16 -4.53 1.11
CA ARG A 246 -7.91 -3.58 1.94
C ARG A 246 -8.03 -2.27 1.17
N PHE A 247 -9.22 -1.71 1.13
CA PHE A 247 -9.58 -0.56 0.29
C PHE A 247 -10.68 0.27 0.97
N ASN A 248 -10.99 1.45 0.43
CA ASN A 248 -12.18 2.22 0.82
C ASN A 248 -13.21 2.26 -0.30
N PHE A 249 -14.48 2.41 0.08
CA PHE A 249 -15.57 2.73 -0.84
C PHE A 249 -16.59 3.63 -0.14
N VAL A 250 -17.42 4.34 -0.91
CA VAL A 250 -18.51 5.16 -0.35
C VAL A 250 -19.82 4.37 -0.45
N PRO A 251 -20.34 3.78 0.66
CA PRO A 251 -21.64 3.14 0.66
C PRO A 251 -22.77 4.17 0.51
N GLU A 252 -23.78 3.78 -0.25
CA GLU A 252 -25.03 4.53 -0.40
C GLU A 252 -25.99 4.17 0.74
N ALA A 253 -27.08 4.94 0.91
CA ALA A 253 -28.14 4.56 1.84
C ALA A 253 -28.96 3.39 1.29
N GLY A 254 -29.30 2.44 2.18
CA GLY A 254 -30.08 1.24 1.85
C GLY A 254 -29.23 0.01 1.55
N GLU A 255 -29.86 -1.17 1.60
CA GLU A 255 -29.15 -2.43 1.45
C GLU A 255 -28.61 -2.62 0.02
N ARG A 256 -27.30 -2.89 -0.08
CA ARG A 256 -26.59 -3.09 -1.34
C ARG A 256 -25.58 -4.24 -1.17
N GLU A 257 -25.41 -5.05 -2.22
CA GLU A 257 -24.36 -6.07 -2.24
C GLU A 257 -22.99 -5.45 -2.55
N LEU A 258 -21.99 -5.72 -1.70
CA LEU A 258 -20.56 -5.64 -2.06
C LEU A 258 -20.14 -7.03 -2.56
N ARG A 259 -19.58 -7.11 -3.76
CA ARG A 259 -19.30 -8.39 -4.45
C ARG A 259 -17.92 -8.37 -5.08
N ALA A 260 -17.16 -9.43 -4.82
CA ALA A 260 -15.87 -9.73 -5.44
C ALA A 260 -16.01 -10.93 -6.38
N GLU A 261 -15.46 -10.81 -7.58
CA GLU A 261 -15.31 -11.91 -8.55
C GLU A 261 -13.82 -12.14 -8.81
N VAL A 262 -13.39 -13.39 -8.77
CA VAL A 262 -11.98 -13.78 -8.70
C VAL A 262 -11.68 -14.82 -9.77
N GLU A 263 -10.55 -14.66 -10.46
CA GLU A 263 -10.04 -15.63 -11.44
C GLU A 263 -8.59 -16.00 -11.10
N ASP A 264 -8.25 -17.30 -11.07
CA ASP A 264 -6.87 -17.80 -10.83
C ASP A 264 -6.14 -18.20 -12.12
N SER A 265 -4.86 -18.58 -12.03
CA SER A 265 -4.00 -18.96 -13.16
C SER A 265 -4.28 -20.32 -13.80
N LYS A 266 -5.29 -21.06 -13.30
CA LYS A 266 -5.77 -22.35 -13.82
C LYS A 266 -7.23 -22.28 -14.26
N ASP A 267 -7.67 -21.08 -14.64
CA ASP A 267 -9.03 -20.73 -15.07
C ASP A 267 -10.12 -20.99 -14.01
N GLY A 268 -9.73 -21.16 -12.75
CA GLY A 268 -10.65 -21.23 -11.61
C GLY A 268 -11.37 -19.91 -11.42
N ARG A 269 -12.70 -19.98 -11.23
CA ARG A 269 -13.60 -18.83 -11.09
C ARG A 269 -14.31 -18.90 -9.75
N PHE A 270 -14.20 -17.84 -8.96
CA PHE A 270 -14.74 -17.78 -7.61
C PHE A 270 -15.44 -16.45 -7.36
N SER A 271 -16.27 -16.40 -6.32
CA SER A 271 -16.93 -15.17 -5.88
C SER A 271 -17.14 -15.16 -4.38
N GLY A 272 -17.26 -13.95 -3.84
CA GLY A 272 -17.73 -13.71 -2.48
C GLY A 272 -18.56 -12.45 -2.45
N SER A 273 -19.61 -12.41 -1.63
CA SER A 273 -20.42 -11.22 -1.45
C SER A 273 -20.79 -10.96 0.01
N LEU A 274 -21.16 -9.71 0.29
CA LEU A 274 -21.52 -9.20 1.60
C LEU A 274 -22.65 -8.18 1.44
N ALA A 275 -23.76 -8.37 2.14
CA ALA A 275 -24.79 -7.35 2.26
C ALA A 275 -24.27 -6.20 3.13
N VAL A 276 -24.24 -4.99 2.56
CA VAL A 276 -23.92 -3.74 3.26
C VAL A 276 -25.24 -3.08 3.66
N ARG A 277 -25.39 -2.77 4.95
CA ARG A 277 -26.58 -2.19 5.58
C ARG A 277 -26.18 -1.00 6.46
#